data_AF-A0A1F5UC34-F1
#
_entry.id   AF-A0A1F5UC34-F1
#
_cell.length_a   1.000
_cell.length_b   1.000
_cell.length_c   1.000
_cell.angle_alpha   90.00
_cell.angle_beta   90.00
_cell.angle_gamma   90.00
#
_symmetry.space_group_name_H-M   'P 1'
#
loop_
_entity.id
_entity.type
_entity.pdbx_description
1 polymer ?
#
loop_
_entity_poly.entity_id
_entity_poly.type
_entity_poly.pdbx_seq_one_letter_code
_entity_poly.pdbx_strand_id
1 'polypeptide(L)'
;MNSGVYGAFNDESFNARSIGVADAVICQSETALSAIYNPAGLAPMKNIEITLGYGKRFMGLSDGSDIGNSSLAIAAGMEKLGGFGFAWENLGLASVYQENLLIFSYGQQFVENFYLGACLKYYSAEYFADSYTAIDPLFSSNGYSKMSFGADLGALAVITSVPMRVGLTVSNVLQPDFGLGTPDKPPLGVKLGIAYAADDMNFELDGKLENSRGTIGLGGEGWLLQKRLVIRSGFQIYDRGLKQISVGFGYRENQFDFNYSYSYPLSGFSGTAGTHQTGISIRFENPLRAKTGTQLPEGKGTLFEVKTPADPGNTNLTTPLTKPEDGQNTVPEKTDTYTVQKGDTLKSLAIKFYNDPKLWTIIYEANKENIKVGTLVPGTVLLIPKQK
;
A
#
# COMPACT_ATOMS: atom_id res chain seq x y z
N MET A 1 39.43 9.75 -11.79
CA MET A 1 39.30 9.37 -10.36
C MET A 1 37.81 9.32 -10.06
N ASN A 2 37.19 8.14 -10.09
CA ASN A 2 35.78 7.98 -9.75
C ASN A 2 35.72 7.64 -8.26
N SER A 3 35.71 8.67 -7.42
CA SER A 3 35.22 8.58 -6.05
C SER A 3 33.80 8.01 -6.08
N GLY A 4 33.47 7.18 -5.10
CA GLY A 4 32.13 6.61 -4.90
C GLY A 4 31.13 7.68 -4.45
N VAL A 5 30.95 8.71 -5.27
CA VAL A 5 29.88 9.68 -5.11
C VAL A 5 28.62 8.98 -5.63
N TYR A 6 27.68 8.77 -4.73
CA TYR A 6 26.33 8.35 -5.07
C TYR A 6 25.80 9.29 -6.16
N GLY A 7 25.36 8.74 -7.29
CA GLY A 7 24.74 9.54 -8.36
C GLY A 7 23.40 10.10 -7.91
N ALA A 8 22.91 11.12 -8.62
CA ALA A 8 21.57 11.66 -8.37
C ALA A 8 20.51 10.56 -8.48
N PHE A 9 19.53 10.56 -7.58
CA PHE A 9 18.45 9.57 -7.52
C PHE A 9 18.94 8.12 -7.38
N ASN A 10 19.75 7.86 -6.35
CA ASN A 10 20.22 6.51 -6.04
C ASN A 10 19.05 5.55 -5.73
N ASP A 11 19.20 4.28 -6.11
CA ASP A 11 18.18 3.23 -5.98
C ASP A 11 18.04 2.64 -4.55
N GLU A 12 18.57 3.32 -3.54
CA GLU A 12 18.43 2.88 -2.15
C GLU A 12 17.02 3.15 -1.62
N SER A 13 16.46 2.20 -0.88
CA SER A 13 15.12 2.34 -0.30
C SER A 13 14.98 3.48 0.70
N PHE A 14 13.86 4.21 0.64
CA PHE A 14 13.50 5.24 1.64
C PHE A 14 12.42 4.75 2.62
N ASN A 15 12.36 3.43 2.85
CA ASN A 15 11.30 2.76 3.62
C ASN A 15 11.87 1.74 4.59
N ALA A 16 11.39 1.78 5.85
CA ALA A 16 11.99 1.01 6.94
C ALA A 16 11.90 -0.50 6.71
N ARG A 17 10.77 -0.97 6.19
CA ARG A 17 10.57 -2.39 5.86
C ARG A 17 11.62 -2.88 4.85
N SER A 18 11.81 -2.15 3.76
CA SER A 18 12.75 -2.52 2.69
C SER A 18 14.20 -2.48 3.15
N ILE A 19 14.60 -1.40 3.84
CA ILE A 19 15.95 -1.29 4.39
C ILE A 19 16.22 -2.43 5.37
N GLY A 20 15.24 -2.81 6.21
CA GLY A 20 15.39 -3.87 7.21
C GLY A 20 15.71 -5.26 6.64
N VAL A 21 15.40 -5.48 5.35
CA VAL A 21 15.74 -6.70 4.59
C VAL A 21 16.78 -6.43 3.50
N ALA A 22 17.55 -5.34 3.65
CA ALA A 22 18.62 -4.94 2.73
C ALA A 22 18.17 -4.88 1.26
N ASP A 23 17.01 -4.29 1.03
CA ASP A 23 16.41 -4.05 -0.29
C ASP A 23 16.14 -5.31 -1.11
N ALA A 24 16.12 -6.48 -0.48
CA ALA A 24 15.61 -7.72 -1.07
C ALA A 24 14.07 -7.73 -1.00
N VAL A 25 13.41 -7.09 -1.97
CA VAL A 25 11.97 -6.77 -1.90
C VAL A 25 11.20 -6.86 -3.23
N ILE A 26 11.85 -7.14 -4.36
CA ILE A 26 11.14 -7.10 -5.66
C ILE A 26 10.16 -8.25 -5.86
N CYS A 27 10.20 -9.30 -5.02
CA CYS A 27 9.23 -10.37 -5.00
C CYS A 27 8.02 -10.07 -4.09
N GLN A 28 8.08 -8.97 -3.32
CA GLN A 28 6.98 -8.58 -2.44
C GLN A 28 5.80 -8.02 -3.25
N SER A 29 4.61 -8.30 -2.74
CA SER A 29 3.34 -7.95 -3.38
C SER A 29 2.31 -7.59 -2.33
N GLU A 30 1.17 -7.05 -2.77
CA GLU A 30 0.08 -6.62 -1.88
C GLU A 30 0.53 -5.54 -0.86
N THR A 31 1.45 -4.66 -1.26
CA THR A 31 1.89 -3.48 -0.50
C THR A 31 2.00 -2.25 -1.39
N ALA A 32 1.81 -1.06 -0.81
CA ALA A 32 2.01 0.20 -1.54
C ALA A 32 3.45 0.38 -2.02
N LEU A 33 4.41 -0.24 -1.34
CA LEU A 33 5.82 -0.23 -1.74
C LEU A 33 6.08 -0.89 -3.10
N SER A 34 5.18 -1.74 -3.59
CA SER A 34 5.27 -2.28 -4.96
C SER A 34 5.19 -1.17 -6.01
N ALA A 35 4.62 0.00 -5.69
CA ALA A 35 4.65 1.16 -6.59
C ALA A 35 6.08 1.68 -6.84
N ILE A 36 7.00 1.47 -5.90
CA ILE A 36 8.39 1.92 -5.98
C ILE A 36 9.29 0.81 -6.54
N TYR A 37 9.16 -0.41 -6.00
CA TYR A 37 10.16 -1.46 -6.24
C TYR A 37 9.82 -2.42 -7.38
N ASN A 38 8.57 -2.87 -7.50
CA ASN A 38 8.13 -3.75 -8.58
C ASN A 38 6.63 -3.54 -8.85
N PRO A 39 6.27 -2.80 -9.92
CA PRO A 39 4.88 -2.46 -10.21
C PRO A 39 3.99 -3.69 -10.47
N ALA A 40 4.55 -4.85 -10.86
CA ALA A 40 3.78 -6.08 -11.00
C ALA A 40 3.17 -6.56 -9.67
N GLY A 41 3.81 -6.25 -8.53
CA GLY A 41 3.30 -6.55 -7.19
C GLY A 41 2.04 -5.77 -6.79
N LEU A 42 1.65 -4.76 -7.58
CA LEU A 42 0.41 -4.02 -7.40
C LEU A 42 -0.81 -4.80 -7.90
N ALA A 43 -0.67 -5.65 -8.92
CA ALA A 43 -1.78 -6.40 -9.50
C ALA A 43 -2.61 -7.18 -8.46
N PRO A 44 -2.00 -7.90 -7.50
CA PRO A 44 -2.75 -8.59 -6.46
C PRO A 44 -3.20 -7.71 -5.28
N MET A 45 -3.08 -6.36 -5.31
CA MET A 45 -3.44 -5.48 -4.19
C MET A 45 -4.90 -5.64 -3.74
N LYS A 46 -5.10 -6.11 -2.50
CA LYS A 46 -6.45 -6.30 -1.93
C LYS A 46 -6.97 -5.02 -1.30
N ASN A 47 -6.15 -4.37 -0.51
CA ASN A 47 -6.51 -3.22 0.29
C ASN A 47 -6.08 -1.93 -0.39
N ILE A 48 -6.64 -0.81 0.08
CA ILE A 48 -6.00 0.49 -0.14
C ILE A 48 -4.91 0.60 0.92
N GLU A 49 -3.67 0.88 0.54
CA GLU A 49 -2.56 1.03 1.49
C GLU A 49 -1.90 2.38 1.29
N ILE A 50 -1.65 3.07 2.41
CA ILE A 50 -0.81 4.27 2.47
C ILE A 50 0.41 3.91 3.31
N THR A 51 1.61 4.12 2.80
CA THR A 51 2.87 3.95 3.51
C THR A 51 3.64 5.25 3.52
N LEU A 52 4.13 5.65 4.69
CA LEU A 52 4.97 6.82 4.92
C LEU A 52 6.34 6.35 5.42
N GLY A 53 7.39 7.03 5.00
CA GLY A 53 8.76 6.80 5.47
C GLY A 53 9.45 8.12 5.81
N TYR A 54 10.25 8.10 6.88
CA TYR A 54 11.17 9.18 7.23
C TYR A 54 12.47 8.60 7.78
N GLY A 55 13.60 9.15 7.34
CA GLY A 55 14.91 8.65 7.73
C GLY A 55 16.00 9.73 7.78
N LYS A 56 17.06 9.38 8.50
CA LYS A 56 18.34 10.10 8.53
C LYS A 56 19.41 9.15 8.04
N ARG A 57 20.14 9.56 7.00
CA ARG A 57 21.23 8.78 6.43
C ARG A 57 22.54 9.12 7.10
N PHE A 58 23.33 8.07 7.38
CA PHE A 58 24.71 8.18 7.85
C PHE A 58 24.89 9.14 9.04
N MET A 59 23.98 9.09 10.01
CA MET A 59 23.93 10.04 11.13
C MET A 59 25.30 10.19 11.80
N GLY A 60 25.71 11.43 12.09
CA GLY A 60 27.00 11.72 12.72
C GLY A 60 28.18 11.81 11.74
N LEU A 61 27.95 12.31 10.52
CA LEU A 61 29.03 12.66 9.59
C LEU A 61 29.97 13.70 10.21
N SER A 62 31.28 13.51 10.02
CA SER A 62 32.32 14.35 10.64
C SER A 62 32.39 15.78 10.12
N ASP A 63 31.85 16.02 8.92
CA ASP A 63 31.76 17.34 8.29
C ASP A 63 30.49 18.11 8.72
N GLY A 64 29.65 17.50 9.56
CA GLY A 64 28.38 18.08 10.00
C GLY A 64 27.26 18.00 8.97
N SER A 65 27.45 17.30 7.85
CA SER A 65 26.42 17.09 6.84
C SER A 65 25.20 16.40 7.42
N ASP A 66 24.01 16.91 7.09
CA ASP A 66 22.73 16.37 7.54
C ASP A 66 21.89 15.91 6.34
N ILE A 67 21.85 14.60 6.13
CA ILE A 67 21.16 13.95 5.01
C ILE A 67 19.88 13.30 5.54
N GLY A 68 18.74 13.82 5.08
CA GLY A 68 17.42 13.30 5.41
C GLY A 68 16.71 12.76 4.18
N ASN A 69 15.78 11.84 4.40
CA ASN A 69 14.88 11.36 3.35
C ASN A 69 13.45 11.19 3.85
N SER A 70 12.50 11.34 2.94
CA SER A 70 11.07 11.12 3.18
C SER A 70 10.47 10.33 2.03
N SER A 71 9.45 9.54 2.31
CA SER A 71 8.69 8.83 1.28
C SER A 71 7.22 8.71 1.61
N LEU A 72 6.41 8.65 0.56
CA LEU A 72 5.00 8.35 0.57
C LEU A 72 4.72 7.34 -0.55
N ALA A 73 3.95 6.31 -0.26
CA ALA A 73 3.41 5.40 -1.27
C ALA A 73 1.93 5.14 -0.99
N ILE A 74 1.10 5.23 -2.02
CA ILE A 74 -0.33 4.95 -1.97
C ILE A 74 -0.63 3.93 -3.06
N ALA A 75 -1.34 2.87 -2.73
CA ALA A 75 -1.76 1.90 -3.73
C ALA A 75 -3.16 1.37 -3.47
N ALA A 76 -3.85 1.02 -4.55
CA ALA A 76 -5.16 0.40 -4.53
C ALA A 76 -5.31 -0.59 -5.70
N GLY A 77 -6.03 -1.69 -5.46
CA GLY A 77 -6.39 -2.66 -6.50
C GLY A 77 -7.80 -2.47 -7.02
N MET A 78 -8.04 -2.88 -8.26
CA MET A 78 -9.36 -2.93 -8.89
C MET A 78 -9.48 -4.28 -9.60
N GLU A 79 -10.59 -5.00 -9.38
CA GLU A 79 -10.70 -6.42 -9.75
C GLU A 79 -10.41 -6.71 -11.24
N LYS A 80 -10.86 -5.84 -12.14
CA LYS A 80 -10.67 -6.00 -13.60
C LYS A 80 -9.58 -5.12 -14.19
N LEU A 81 -9.24 -4.02 -13.52
CA LEU A 81 -8.28 -3.03 -14.01
C LEU A 81 -6.89 -3.21 -13.42
N GLY A 82 -6.68 -4.10 -12.46
CA GLY A 82 -5.37 -4.30 -11.84
C GLY A 82 -5.10 -3.31 -10.71
N GLY A 83 -3.83 -3.16 -10.36
CA GLY A 83 -3.36 -2.31 -9.28
C GLY A 83 -2.78 -1.01 -9.77
N PHE A 84 -3.10 0.08 -9.06
CA PHE A 84 -2.56 1.40 -9.27
C PHE A 84 -1.75 1.82 -8.05
N GLY A 85 -0.65 2.52 -8.29
CA GLY A 85 0.24 3.04 -7.27
C GLY A 85 0.68 4.46 -7.59
N PHE A 86 0.78 5.28 -6.56
CA PHE A 86 1.47 6.57 -6.59
C PHE A 86 2.53 6.57 -5.49
N ALA A 87 3.73 7.06 -5.79
CA ALA A 87 4.74 7.28 -4.77
C ALA A 87 5.45 8.62 -4.96
N TRP A 88 5.91 9.16 -3.84
CA TRP A 88 6.81 10.30 -3.77
C TRP A 88 7.99 9.93 -2.88
N GLU A 89 9.21 10.18 -3.37
CA GLU A 89 10.44 10.02 -2.61
C GLU A 89 11.23 11.33 -2.65
N ASN A 90 11.80 11.69 -1.50
CA ASN A 90 12.60 12.89 -1.33
C ASN A 90 13.90 12.57 -0.59
N LEU A 91 15.01 13.07 -1.11
CA LEU A 91 16.31 13.10 -0.45
C LEU A 91 16.74 14.56 -0.32
N GLY A 92 17.26 14.95 0.83
CA GLY A 92 17.73 16.31 1.06
C GLY A 92 19.04 16.32 1.84
N LEU A 93 19.98 17.16 1.39
CA LEU A 93 21.13 17.61 2.15
C LEU A 93 20.85 19.05 2.58
N ALA A 94 20.80 19.28 3.89
CA ALA A 94 20.35 20.54 4.48
C ALA A 94 21.01 21.76 3.82
N SER A 95 20.17 22.68 3.30
CA SER A 95 20.57 23.96 2.69
C SER A 95 21.49 23.89 1.47
N VAL A 96 21.73 22.70 0.90
CA VAL A 96 22.65 22.52 -0.24
C VAL A 96 21.96 21.87 -1.43
N TYR A 97 21.20 20.78 -1.21
CA TYR A 97 20.71 19.97 -2.31
C TYR A 97 19.41 19.23 -1.95
N GLN A 98 18.52 19.07 -2.94
CA GLN A 98 17.29 18.31 -2.79
C GLN A 98 16.96 17.52 -4.07
N GLU A 99 16.46 16.30 -3.88
CA GLU A 99 15.89 15.44 -4.92
C GLU A 99 14.42 15.16 -4.62
N ASN A 100 13.60 15.14 -5.66
CA ASN A 100 12.22 14.69 -5.63
C ASN A 100 11.96 13.72 -6.77
N LEU A 101 11.38 12.57 -6.45
CA LEU A 101 10.94 11.55 -7.39
C LEU A 101 9.44 11.33 -7.21
N LEU A 102 8.66 11.53 -8.26
CA LEU A 102 7.26 11.11 -8.33
C LEU A 102 7.15 9.87 -9.21
N ILE A 103 6.38 8.88 -8.76
CA ILE A 103 6.22 7.59 -9.43
C ILE A 103 4.72 7.30 -9.59
N PHE A 104 4.31 6.98 -10.80
CA PHE A 104 2.98 6.45 -11.11
C PHE A 104 3.13 5.04 -11.65
N SER A 105 2.51 4.07 -10.98
CA SER A 105 2.74 2.66 -11.22
C SER A 105 1.43 1.93 -11.50
N TYR A 106 1.49 0.98 -12.41
CA TYR A 106 0.38 0.14 -12.81
C TYR A 106 0.84 -1.32 -12.87
N GLY A 107 0.05 -2.22 -12.30
CA GLY A 107 0.29 -3.66 -12.35
C GLY A 107 -0.97 -4.40 -12.78
N GLN A 108 -0.84 -5.37 -13.67
CA GLN A 108 -1.94 -6.19 -14.15
C GLN A 108 -1.59 -7.67 -14.16
N GLN A 109 -2.58 -8.51 -13.88
CA GLN A 109 -2.48 -9.94 -14.08
C GLN A 109 -2.53 -10.26 -15.57
N PHE A 110 -1.47 -10.89 -16.08
CA PHE A 110 -1.38 -11.27 -17.49
C PHE A 110 -1.95 -12.67 -17.72
N VAL A 111 -1.51 -13.64 -16.92
CA VAL A 111 -2.10 -14.98 -16.81
C VAL A 111 -2.17 -15.38 -15.34
N GLU A 112 -2.77 -16.52 -15.03
CA GLU A 112 -2.80 -17.03 -13.67
C GLU A 112 -1.38 -17.10 -13.08
N ASN A 113 -1.21 -16.52 -11.89
CA ASN A 113 0.05 -16.48 -11.15
C ASN A 113 1.22 -15.73 -11.85
N PHE A 114 0.96 -14.96 -12.91
CA PHE A 114 1.96 -14.14 -13.58
C PHE A 114 1.45 -12.73 -13.83
N TYR A 115 2.19 -11.76 -13.29
CA TYR A 115 1.83 -10.35 -13.25
C TYR A 115 2.89 -9.53 -13.97
N LEU A 116 2.44 -8.49 -14.67
CA LEU A 116 3.29 -7.51 -15.33
C LEU A 116 2.95 -6.13 -14.77
N GLY A 117 3.92 -5.23 -14.77
CA GLY A 117 3.69 -3.85 -14.40
C GLY A 117 4.68 -2.90 -15.05
N ALA A 118 4.33 -1.63 -15.01
CA ALA A 118 5.16 -0.53 -15.49
C ALA A 118 4.99 0.68 -14.58
N CYS A 119 5.99 1.56 -14.55
CA CYS A 119 5.86 2.86 -13.92
C CYS A 119 6.37 3.99 -14.81
N LEU A 120 5.82 5.18 -14.59
CA LEU A 120 6.34 6.45 -15.08
C LEU A 120 6.95 7.20 -13.90
N LYS A 121 8.13 7.77 -14.13
CA LYS A 121 8.90 8.49 -13.12
C LYS A 121 9.16 9.92 -13.56
N TYR A 122 8.98 10.86 -12.64
CA TYR A 122 9.34 12.26 -12.80
C TYR A 122 10.39 12.61 -11.74
N TYR A 123 11.55 13.03 -12.22
CA TYR A 123 12.71 13.37 -11.42
C TYR A 123 12.90 14.88 -11.39
N SER A 124 13.18 15.43 -10.21
CA SER A 124 13.54 16.84 -10.03
C SER A 124 14.64 16.97 -9.01
N ALA A 125 15.79 17.51 -9.43
CA ALA A 125 16.91 17.82 -8.57
C ALA A 125 17.07 19.35 -8.49
N GLU A 126 17.32 19.86 -7.29
CA GLU A 126 17.49 21.28 -7.00
C GLU A 126 18.75 21.50 -6.16
N TYR A 127 19.52 22.52 -6.53
CA TYR A 127 20.73 22.95 -5.83
C TYR A 127 20.45 24.32 -5.23
N PHE A 128 20.64 24.48 -3.93
CA PHE A 128 20.42 25.76 -3.27
C PHE A 128 21.62 26.68 -3.49
N ALA A 129 21.36 27.91 -3.89
CA ALA A 129 22.42 28.86 -4.22
C ALA A 129 23.20 29.30 -2.97
N ASP A 130 24.52 29.29 -3.09
CA ASP A 130 25.47 29.87 -2.14
C ASP A 130 26.48 30.79 -2.86
N SER A 131 27.45 31.32 -2.11
CA SER A 131 28.48 32.21 -2.67
C SER A 131 29.38 31.53 -3.71
N TYR A 132 29.56 30.21 -3.63
CA TYR A 132 30.38 29.43 -4.56
C TYR A 132 29.61 29.12 -5.84
N THR A 133 28.37 28.63 -5.73
CA THR A 133 27.54 28.31 -6.89
C THR A 133 27.17 29.56 -7.70
N ALA A 134 27.05 30.72 -7.04
CA ALA A 134 26.68 31.98 -7.70
C ALA A 134 27.71 32.47 -8.73
N ILE A 135 28.98 32.10 -8.57
CA ILE A 135 30.07 32.48 -9.50
C ILE A 135 30.49 31.35 -10.43
N ASP A 136 29.94 30.14 -10.23
CA ASP A 136 30.31 28.97 -11.00
C ASP A 136 29.62 28.99 -12.38
N PRO A 137 30.38 28.86 -13.49
CA PRO A 137 29.83 28.84 -14.84
C PRO A 137 28.81 27.73 -15.08
N LEU A 138 28.89 26.60 -14.37
CA LEU A 138 27.95 25.49 -14.47
C LEU A 138 26.53 25.96 -14.13
N PHE A 139 26.36 26.61 -12.98
CA PHE A 139 25.05 27.10 -12.53
C PHE A 139 24.61 28.36 -13.27
N SER A 140 25.55 29.24 -13.61
CA SER A 140 25.26 30.45 -14.37
C SER A 140 24.72 30.14 -15.78
N SER A 141 25.18 29.04 -16.40
CA SER A 141 24.78 28.66 -17.76
C SER A 141 23.59 27.70 -17.81
N ASN A 142 23.43 26.84 -16.80
CA ASN A 142 22.44 25.75 -16.82
C ASN A 142 21.33 25.89 -15.76
N GLY A 143 21.44 26.86 -14.86
CA GLY A 143 20.52 27.04 -13.74
C GLY A 143 20.78 26.07 -12.58
N TYR A 144 19.86 26.07 -11.63
CA TYR A 144 19.97 25.39 -10.33
C TYR A 144 19.07 24.16 -10.20
N SER A 145 18.41 23.76 -11.28
CA SER A 145 17.44 22.66 -11.26
C SER A 145 17.55 21.79 -12.50
N LYS A 146 17.39 20.48 -12.33
CA LYS A 146 17.28 19.50 -13.42
C LYS A 146 15.98 18.72 -13.29
N MET A 147 15.27 18.56 -14.40
CA MET A 147 14.07 17.74 -14.50
C MET A 147 14.23 16.66 -15.56
N SER A 148 13.73 15.46 -15.27
CA SER A 148 13.88 14.30 -16.17
C SER A 148 12.71 13.34 -16.04
N PHE A 149 12.47 12.54 -17.08
CA PHE A 149 11.41 11.53 -17.10
C PHE A 149 11.99 10.15 -17.33
N GLY A 150 11.53 9.17 -16.54
CA GLY A 150 11.95 7.78 -16.66
C GLY A 150 10.76 6.82 -16.68
N ALA A 151 11.08 5.55 -16.92
CA ALA A 151 10.12 4.47 -16.80
C ALA A 151 10.85 3.19 -16.43
N ASP A 152 10.17 2.35 -15.66
CA ASP A 152 10.62 1.01 -15.30
C ASP A 152 9.55 -0.02 -15.62
N LEU A 153 9.96 -1.27 -15.76
CA LEU A 153 9.10 -2.42 -15.97
C LEU A 153 9.27 -3.44 -14.86
N GLY A 154 8.21 -4.17 -14.55
CA GLY A 154 8.18 -5.19 -13.53
C GLY A 154 7.46 -6.45 -13.99
N ALA A 155 7.93 -7.60 -13.53
CA ALA A 155 7.23 -8.87 -13.62
C ALA A 155 7.30 -9.60 -12.28
N LEU A 156 6.27 -10.38 -11.99
CA LEU A 156 6.18 -11.18 -10.78
C LEU A 156 5.49 -12.51 -11.11
N ALA A 157 6.13 -13.62 -10.79
CA ALA A 157 5.57 -14.96 -10.90
C ALA A 157 5.37 -15.54 -9.49
N VAL A 158 4.20 -16.12 -9.25
CA VAL A 158 3.88 -16.90 -8.05
C VAL A 158 3.94 -18.38 -8.42
N ILE A 159 4.80 -19.13 -7.76
CA ILE A 159 4.83 -20.59 -7.91
C ILE A 159 3.89 -21.13 -6.84
N THR A 160 2.88 -21.91 -7.23
CA THR A 160 1.86 -22.40 -6.28
C THR A 160 2.17 -23.79 -5.73
N SER A 161 3.00 -24.58 -6.43
CA SER A 161 3.45 -25.91 -6.00
C SER A 161 4.44 -25.88 -4.83
N VAL A 162 5.14 -24.76 -4.67
CA VAL A 162 6.04 -24.44 -3.56
C VAL A 162 5.82 -22.98 -3.20
N PRO A 163 5.86 -22.54 -1.94
CA PRO A 163 5.51 -21.16 -1.56
C PRO A 163 6.62 -20.17 -1.95
N MET A 164 6.82 -20.00 -3.25
CA MET A 164 7.89 -19.22 -3.85
C MET A 164 7.36 -18.16 -4.79
N ARG A 165 8.11 -17.06 -4.88
CA ARG A 165 7.87 -15.98 -5.83
C ARG A 165 9.16 -15.67 -6.56
N VAL A 166 9.04 -15.30 -7.83
CA VAL A 166 10.16 -14.84 -8.66
C VAL A 166 9.81 -13.45 -9.18
N GLY A 167 10.68 -12.48 -8.88
CA GLY A 167 10.54 -11.10 -9.32
C GLY A 167 11.57 -10.76 -10.39
N LEU A 168 11.18 -9.91 -11.33
CA LEU A 168 12.07 -9.26 -12.29
C LEU A 168 11.70 -7.79 -12.36
N THR A 169 12.69 -6.91 -12.31
CA THR A 169 12.50 -5.49 -12.62
C THR A 169 13.56 -5.02 -13.61
N VAL A 170 13.15 -4.13 -14.51
CA VAL A 170 14.02 -3.47 -15.47
C VAL A 170 13.91 -1.98 -15.21
N SER A 171 14.94 -1.39 -14.62
CA SER A 171 14.98 0.03 -14.24
C SER A 171 15.67 0.87 -15.32
N ASN A 172 15.37 2.17 -15.31
CA ASN A 172 16.00 3.16 -16.18
C ASN A 172 15.83 2.86 -17.68
N VAL A 173 14.66 2.35 -18.09
CA VAL A 173 14.35 1.97 -19.48
C VAL A 173 14.54 3.15 -20.44
N LEU A 174 14.21 4.37 -19.98
CA LEU A 174 14.35 5.59 -20.77
C LEU A 174 15.68 6.33 -20.56
N GLN A 175 16.56 5.83 -19.67
CA GLN A 175 17.86 6.43 -19.34
C GLN A 175 17.78 7.96 -19.15
N PRO A 176 17.02 8.46 -18.16
CA PRO A 176 16.84 9.89 -17.92
C PRO A 176 18.18 10.60 -17.72
N ASP A 177 18.33 11.82 -18.22
CA ASP A 177 19.55 12.60 -18.02
C ASP A 177 19.43 13.45 -16.75
N PHE A 178 20.31 13.25 -15.78
CA PHE A 178 20.37 13.98 -14.51
C PHE A 178 21.44 15.09 -14.50
N GLY A 179 22.20 15.25 -15.58
CA GLY A 179 23.30 16.20 -15.64
C GLY A 179 22.85 17.64 -15.83
N LEU A 180 23.36 18.58 -15.02
CA LEU A 180 23.10 20.01 -15.24
C LEU A 180 23.77 20.54 -16.52
N GLY A 181 25.03 20.16 -16.77
CA GLY A 181 25.79 20.62 -17.94
C GLY A 181 26.25 19.49 -18.85
N THR A 182 26.91 18.47 -18.28
CA THR A 182 27.28 17.25 -19.01
C THR A 182 26.23 16.18 -18.77
N PRO A 183 25.72 15.48 -19.81
CA PRO A 183 24.73 14.44 -19.61
C PRO A 183 25.20 13.36 -18.63
N ASP A 184 24.36 13.06 -17.65
CA ASP A 184 24.56 11.99 -16.67
C ASP A 184 23.36 11.05 -16.75
N LYS A 185 23.51 9.95 -17.49
CA LYS A 185 22.43 8.99 -17.74
C LYS A 185 22.71 7.71 -16.99
N PRO A 186 21.83 7.27 -16.08
CA PRO A 186 22.00 6.00 -15.42
C PRO A 186 21.88 4.88 -16.46
N PRO A 187 22.66 3.80 -16.32
CA PRO A 187 22.51 2.65 -17.18
C PRO A 187 21.17 1.95 -16.93
N LEU A 188 20.70 1.20 -17.94
CA LEU A 188 19.59 0.27 -17.74
C LEU A 188 20.00 -0.76 -16.69
N GLY A 189 19.13 -0.96 -15.70
CA GLY A 189 19.33 -1.92 -14.62
C GLY A 189 18.40 -3.11 -14.76
N VAL A 190 18.90 -4.29 -14.42
CA VAL A 190 18.09 -5.51 -14.34
C VAL A 190 18.24 -6.09 -12.94
N LYS A 191 17.12 -6.32 -12.25
CA LYS A 191 17.10 -6.97 -10.94
C LYS A 191 16.24 -8.23 -10.99
N LEU A 192 16.80 -9.35 -10.55
CA LEU A 192 16.13 -10.65 -10.44
C LEU A 192 16.06 -11.04 -8.97
N GLY A 193 14.92 -11.56 -8.56
CA GLY A 193 14.65 -11.89 -7.17
C GLY A 193 13.97 -13.23 -7.04
N ILE A 194 14.27 -13.95 -5.95
CA ILE A 194 13.57 -15.17 -5.56
C ILE A 194 13.22 -15.03 -4.07
N ALA A 195 11.94 -15.21 -3.75
CA ALA A 195 11.45 -15.25 -2.37
C ALA A 195 10.85 -16.62 -2.04
N TYR A 196 11.07 -17.05 -0.80
CA TYR A 196 10.48 -18.24 -0.20
C TYR A 196 9.71 -17.84 1.06
N ALA A 197 8.44 -18.24 1.15
CA ALA A 197 7.56 -17.97 2.28
C ALA A 197 7.29 -19.28 3.04
N ALA A 198 7.72 -19.31 4.30
CA ALA A 198 7.27 -20.28 5.30
C ALA A 198 6.20 -19.63 6.20
N ASP A 199 5.61 -20.40 7.11
CA ASP A 199 4.48 -19.94 7.93
C ASP A 199 4.76 -18.64 8.69
N ASP A 200 5.92 -18.57 9.38
CA ASP A 200 6.34 -17.42 10.19
C ASP A 200 7.68 -16.82 9.73
N MET A 201 8.19 -17.23 8.56
CA MET A 201 9.45 -16.71 8.04
C MET A 201 9.35 -16.47 6.53
N ASN A 202 9.87 -15.34 6.07
CA ASN A 202 10.08 -15.06 4.65
C ASN A 202 11.56 -14.83 4.41
N PHE A 203 12.07 -15.33 3.29
CA PHE A 203 13.42 -15.09 2.82
C PHE A 203 13.38 -14.60 1.38
N GLU A 204 14.26 -13.67 1.03
CA GLU A 204 14.37 -13.14 -0.32
C GLU A 204 15.83 -12.92 -0.70
N LEU A 205 16.20 -13.34 -1.90
CA LEU A 205 17.49 -13.12 -2.52
C LEU A 205 17.29 -12.33 -3.80
N ASP A 206 17.92 -11.16 -3.87
CA ASP A 206 17.88 -10.26 -5.01
C ASP A 206 19.28 -10.06 -5.60
N GLY A 207 19.39 -10.11 -6.93
CA GLY A 207 20.59 -9.79 -7.69
C GLY A 207 20.31 -8.68 -8.70
N LYS A 208 21.03 -7.57 -8.63
CA LYS A 208 20.94 -6.42 -9.55
C LYS A 208 22.20 -6.31 -10.41
N LEU A 209 22.04 -5.97 -11.69
CA LEU A 209 23.13 -5.69 -12.62
C LEU A 209 22.88 -4.39 -13.39
N GLU A 210 23.88 -3.50 -13.40
CA GLU A 210 23.86 -2.19 -14.05
C GLU A 210 25.21 -1.89 -14.72
N ASN A 211 25.27 -1.93 -16.06
CA ASN A 211 26.50 -1.65 -16.84
C ASN A 211 27.76 -2.30 -16.24
N SER A 212 27.68 -3.60 -15.94
CA SER A 212 28.73 -4.43 -15.31
C SER A 212 28.92 -4.30 -13.80
N ARG A 213 28.18 -3.42 -13.10
CA ARG A 213 28.17 -3.34 -11.63
C ARG A 213 27.07 -4.22 -11.08
N GLY A 214 27.44 -5.13 -10.17
CA GLY A 214 26.51 -6.05 -9.53
C GLY A 214 26.19 -5.65 -8.09
N THR A 215 24.99 -5.98 -7.62
CA THR A 215 24.63 -5.98 -6.19
C THR A 215 23.86 -7.25 -5.86
N ILE A 216 24.17 -7.87 -4.72
CA ILE A 216 23.43 -9.03 -4.20
C ILE A 216 22.89 -8.66 -2.83
N GLY A 217 21.59 -8.79 -2.63
CA GLY A 217 20.92 -8.58 -1.35
C GLY A 217 20.25 -9.87 -0.87
N LEU A 218 20.43 -10.20 0.40
CA LEU A 218 19.71 -11.26 1.09
C LEU A 218 18.92 -10.64 2.23
N GLY A 219 17.64 -10.96 2.31
CA GLY A 219 16.71 -10.45 3.32
C GLY A 219 15.90 -11.55 3.99
N GLY A 220 15.60 -11.38 5.26
CA GLY A 220 14.72 -12.27 6.02
C GLY A 220 13.73 -11.48 6.89
N GLU A 221 12.47 -11.90 6.92
CA GLU A 221 11.44 -11.43 7.84
C GLU A 221 10.96 -12.60 8.73
N GLY A 222 11.12 -12.50 10.04
CA GLY A 222 10.61 -13.47 11.02
C GLY A 222 9.45 -12.88 11.82
N TRP A 223 8.31 -13.57 11.83
CA TRP A 223 7.08 -13.15 12.50
C TRP A 223 6.92 -13.83 13.85
N LEU A 224 6.51 -13.06 14.85
CA LEU A 224 6.38 -13.49 16.24
C LEU A 224 5.03 -13.02 16.80
N LEU A 225 4.62 -13.61 17.93
CA LEU A 225 3.42 -13.24 18.68
C LEU A 225 2.16 -13.17 17.80
N GLN A 226 1.79 -14.29 17.17
CA GLN A 226 0.63 -14.35 16.24
C GLN A 226 0.74 -13.31 15.10
N LYS A 227 1.96 -13.12 14.59
CA LYS A 227 2.29 -12.19 13.50
C LYS A 227 2.09 -10.70 13.82
N ARG A 228 2.10 -10.34 15.10
CA ARG A 228 2.07 -8.94 15.56
C ARG A 228 3.44 -8.29 15.56
N LEU A 229 4.49 -9.07 15.87
CA LEU A 229 5.86 -8.59 15.84
C LEU A 229 6.59 -9.17 14.63
N VAL A 230 7.48 -8.37 14.06
CA VAL A 230 8.37 -8.82 12.98
C VAL A 230 9.79 -8.35 13.26
N ILE A 231 10.72 -9.26 13.10
CA ILE A 231 12.16 -8.98 13.12
C ILE A 231 12.66 -9.16 11.69
N ARG A 232 13.53 -8.25 11.26
CA ARG A 232 14.13 -8.27 9.93
C ARG A 232 15.63 -8.24 10.04
N SER A 233 16.27 -8.96 9.15
CA SER A 233 17.71 -8.89 8.94
C SER A 233 18.00 -8.91 7.47
N GLY A 234 18.99 -8.15 7.04
CA GLY A 234 19.44 -8.14 5.67
C GLY A 234 20.94 -7.98 5.57
N PHE A 235 21.49 -8.47 4.47
CA PHE A 235 22.88 -8.32 4.12
C PHE A 235 22.99 -8.03 2.63
N GLN A 236 23.76 -7.01 2.27
CA GLN A 236 23.96 -6.60 0.88
C GLN A 236 25.45 -6.47 0.56
N ILE A 237 25.84 -7.02 -0.59
CA ILE A 237 27.18 -6.88 -1.16
C ILE A 237 27.03 -6.11 -2.47
N TYR A 238 27.79 -5.03 -2.62
CA TYR A 238 27.89 -4.29 -3.86
C TYR A 238 29.19 -4.61 -4.59
N ASP A 239 29.27 -4.16 -5.84
CA ASP A 239 30.52 -4.12 -6.59
C ASP A 239 31.63 -3.42 -5.79
N ARG A 240 32.88 -3.83 -6.04
CA ARG A 240 34.09 -3.32 -5.34
C ARG A 240 34.17 -3.65 -3.85
N GLY A 241 33.41 -4.64 -3.40
CA GLY A 241 33.53 -5.20 -2.05
C GLY A 241 32.89 -4.37 -0.94
N LEU A 242 32.08 -3.36 -1.30
CA LEU A 242 31.24 -2.66 -0.33
C LEU A 242 30.20 -3.64 0.23
N LYS A 243 29.98 -3.58 1.55
CA LYS A 243 29.07 -4.46 2.28
C LYS A 243 28.20 -3.64 3.22
N GLN A 244 26.95 -4.04 3.37
CA GLN A 244 26.01 -3.43 4.30
C GLN A 244 25.27 -4.52 5.08
N ILE A 245 25.07 -4.29 6.37
CA ILE A 245 24.14 -5.06 7.18
C ILE A 245 22.94 -4.19 7.54
N SER A 246 21.77 -4.81 7.59
CA SER A 246 20.54 -4.16 8.03
C SER A 246 19.84 -5.01 9.07
N VAL A 247 19.22 -4.34 10.04
CA VAL A 247 18.29 -4.95 10.99
C VAL A 247 17.03 -4.11 11.05
N GLY A 248 15.90 -4.75 11.31
CA GLY A 248 14.63 -4.05 11.44
C GLY A 248 13.72 -4.71 12.45
N PHE A 249 12.82 -3.90 12.98
CA PHE A 249 11.74 -4.32 13.85
C PHE A 249 10.44 -3.73 13.32
N GLY A 250 9.35 -4.45 13.50
CA GLY A 250 8.02 -3.93 13.21
C GLY A 250 6.97 -4.46 14.16
N TYR A 251 5.92 -3.65 14.30
CA TYR A 251 4.72 -3.94 15.05
C TYR A 251 3.50 -3.78 14.15
N ARG A 252 2.66 -4.80 14.08
CA ARG A 252 1.42 -4.85 13.29
C ARG A 252 0.25 -5.09 14.21
N GLU A 253 -0.75 -4.22 14.13
CA GLU A 253 -2.05 -4.42 14.78
C GLU A 253 -3.16 -3.90 13.85
N ASN A 254 -4.09 -4.78 13.49
CA ASN A 254 -5.23 -4.47 12.63
C ASN A 254 -4.81 -3.84 11.29
N GLN A 255 -5.14 -2.56 11.10
CA GLN A 255 -4.89 -1.77 9.90
C GLN A 255 -3.54 -1.03 9.94
N PHE A 256 -2.83 -1.07 11.07
CA PHE A 256 -1.65 -0.25 11.33
C PHE A 256 -0.38 -1.11 11.42
N ASP A 257 0.65 -0.71 10.66
CA ASP A 257 2.00 -1.26 10.72
C ASP A 257 3.00 -0.15 11.06
N PHE A 258 3.75 -0.31 12.14
CA PHE A 258 4.93 0.49 12.44
C PHE A 258 6.19 -0.31 12.11
N ASN A 259 7.18 0.33 11.50
CA ASN A 259 8.46 -0.28 11.16
C ASN A 259 9.60 0.67 11.48
N TYR A 260 10.68 0.11 12.03
CA TYR A 260 11.95 0.79 12.20
C TYR A 260 13.05 -0.08 11.64
N SER A 261 14.04 0.52 10.99
CA SER A 261 15.24 -0.16 10.56
C SER A 261 16.49 0.67 10.73
N TYR A 262 17.58 -0.07 10.85
CA TYR A 262 18.93 0.42 10.97
C TYR A 262 19.78 -0.29 9.93
N SER A 263 20.52 0.46 9.13
CA SER A 263 21.52 -0.10 8.22
C SER A 263 22.90 0.49 8.49
N TYR A 264 23.90 -0.37 8.42
CA TYR A 264 25.29 0.00 8.67
C TYR A 264 26.21 -0.49 7.54
N PRO A 265 26.99 0.42 6.94
CA PRO A 265 28.05 0.06 6.00
C PRO A 265 29.19 -0.65 6.75
N LEU A 266 29.54 -1.87 6.35
CA LEU A 266 30.67 -2.60 6.93
C LEU A 266 32.00 -2.22 6.26
N SER A 267 31.98 -1.37 5.24
CA SER A 267 33.13 -0.96 4.44
C SER A 267 32.79 0.29 3.64
N GLY A 268 33.80 1.09 3.28
CA GLY A 268 33.66 2.31 2.47
C GLY A 268 33.74 3.59 3.30
N PHE A 269 32.98 3.68 4.38
CA PHE A 269 32.97 4.81 5.30
C PHE A 269 32.70 4.33 6.73
N SER A 270 33.25 5.04 7.71
CA SER A 270 33.22 4.66 9.13
C SER A 270 33.04 5.90 10.01
N GLY A 271 32.75 5.70 11.30
CA GLY A 271 32.60 6.81 12.25
C GLY A 271 31.20 7.44 12.28
N THR A 272 30.25 6.91 11.51
CA THR A 272 28.84 7.31 11.58
C THR A 272 28.06 6.36 12.49
N ALA A 273 26.93 6.83 13.00
CA ALA A 273 25.92 6.03 13.67
C ALA A 273 25.02 5.28 12.68
N GLY A 274 25.39 5.16 11.40
CA GLY A 274 24.65 4.47 10.35
C GLY A 274 23.38 5.20 9.89
N THR A 275 22.54 4.50 9.14
CA THR A 275 21.29 5.04 8.59
C THR A 275 20.10 4.50 9.39
N HIS A 276 19.22 5.40 9.78
CA HIS A 276 18.03 5.10 10.56
C HIS A 276 16.77 5.46 9.77
N GLN A 277 15.82 4.53 9.72
CA GLN A 277 14.58 4.71 8.97
C GLN A 277 13.38 4.28 9.81
N THR A 278 12.35 5.12 9.80
CA THR A 278 11.03 4.80 10.35
C THR A 278 10.02 4.73 9.21
N GLY A 279 9.01 3.89 9.36
CA GLY A 279 7.90 3.80 8.43
C GLY A 279 6.60 3.45 9.12
N ILE A 280 5.51 4.00 8.60
CA ILE A 280 4.15 3.73 9.04
C ILE A 280 3.33 3.32 7.82
N SER A 281 2.60 2.21 7.92
CA SER A 281 1.63 1.82 6.90
C SER A 281 0.23 1.71 7.50
N ILE A 282 -0.76 2.19 6.75
CA ILE A 282 -2.17 2.12 7.10
C ILE A 282 -2.90 1.43 5.95
N ARG A 283 -3.69 0.41 6.27
CA ARG A 283 -4.48 -0.38 5.30
C ARG A 283 -5.96 -0.17 5.52
N PHE A 284 -6.66 0.17 4.45
CA PHE A 284 -8.10 0.32 4.42
C PHE A 284 -8.72 -0.79 3.57
N GLU A 285 -9.93 -1.19 3.94
CA GLU A 285 -10.74 -2.02 3.06
C GLU A 285 -10.94 -1.33 1.71
N ASN A 286 -10.96 -2.15 0.65
CA ASN A 286 -11.06 -1.64 -0.70
C ASN A 286 -12.45 -1.97 -1.29
N PRO A 287 -13.37 -0.99 -1.35
CA PRO A 287 -14.70 -1.23 -1.89
C PRO A 287 -14.69 -1.57 -3.39
N LEU A 288 -13.63 -1.22 -4.12
CA LEU A 288 -13.46 -1.51 -5.55
C LEU A 288 -13.09 -2.97 -5.82
N ARG A 289 -12.75 -3.73 -4.78
CA ARG A 289 -12.44 -5.17 -4.86
C ARG A 289 -13.40 -6.03 -4.02
N ALA A 290 -14.16 -5.41 -3.11
CA ALA A 290 -15.03 -6.12 -2.15
C ALA A 290 -16.43 -6.51 -2.69
N LYS A 291 -16.76 -6.24 -3.97
CA LYS A 291 -18.12 -6.42 -4.51
C LYS A 291 -18.23 -7.47 -5.62
N THR A 292 -17.76 -8.69 -5.37
CA THR A 292 -18.15 -9.85 -6.18
C THR A 292 -18.32 -11.08 -5.29
N GLY A 293 -19.31 -11.01 -4.38
CA GLY A 293 -19.74 -12.11 -3.50
C GLY A 293 -21.22 -12.09 -3.13
N THR A 294 -21.97 -11.05 -3.51
CA THR A 294 -23.43 -11.04 -3.46
C THR A 294 -23.96 -11.27 -4.85
N GLN A 295 -24.70 -12.38 -4.99
CA GLN A 295 -25.56 -12.66 -6.13
C GLN A 295 -26.28 -11.37 -6.57
N LEU A 296 -26.16 -11.04 -7.86
CA LEU A 296 -27.10 -10.15 -8.52
C LEU A 296 -28.51 -10.65 -8.18
N PRO A 297 -29.41 -9.82 -7.62
CA PRO A 297 -30.82 -10.18 -7.61
C PRO A 297 -31.24 -10.35 -9.07
N GLU A 298 -31.75 -11.54 -9.39
CA GLU A 298 -32.42 -11.82 -10.65
C GLU A 298 -33.44 -10.73 -10.93
N GLY A 299 -33.48 -10.32 -12.20
CA GLY A 299 -33.97 -9.02 -12.60
C GLY A 299 -35.42 -8.70 -12.22
N LYS A 300 -35.66 -7.40 -12.06
CA LYS A 300 -36.83 -6.75 -12.64
C LYS A 300 -36.31 -5.58 -13.47
N GLY A 301 -36.30 -5.79 -14.78
CA GLY A 301 -36.05 -4.73 -15.73
C GLY A 301 -37.18 -3.70 -15.64
N THR A 302 -36.80 -2.44 -15.44
CA THR A 302 -37.63 -1.30 -15.84
C THR A 302 -36.75 -0.43 -16.73
N LEU A 303 -37.01 -0.55 -18.04
CA LEU A 303 -36.50 0.34 -19.06
C LEU A 303 -36.91 1.77 -18.69
N PHE A 304 -35.93 2.67 -18.59
CA PHE A 304 -36.20 4.10 -18.51
C PHE A 304 -36.73 4.56 -19.87
N GLU A 305 -38.03 4.77 -19.93
CA GLU A 305 -38.75 5.32 -21.07
C GLU A 305 -38.47 6.84 -21.15
N VAL A 306 -37.95 7.27 -22.29
CA VAL A 306 -37.71 8.68 -22.62
C VAL A 306 -39.06 9.34 -22.97
N LYS A 307 -39.51 10.30 -22.16
CA LYS A 307 -40.69 11.12 -22.46
C LYS A 307 -40.34 12.25 -23.42
N THR A 308 -41.01 12.27 -24.57
CA THR A 308 -41.18 13.44 -25.46
C THR A 308 -42.65 13.89 -25.39
N PRO A 309 -42.97 15.20 -25.34
CA PRO A 309 -44.36 15.65 -25.15
C PRO A 309 -45.09 15.93 -26.47
N ALA A 310 -46.37 15.51 -26.55
CA ALA A 310 -47.57 16.30 -26.91
C ALA A 310 -48.70 15.46 -27.56
N ASP A 311 -49.90 15.67 -27.01
CA ASP A 311 -51.30 15.25 -27.33
C ASP A 311 -51.72 15.52 -28.81
N PRO A 312 -52.90 15.10 -29.38
CA PRO A 312 -54.19 14.82 -28.71
C PRO A 312 -55.09 13.69 -29.24
N GLY A 313 -56.08 13.26 -28.44
CA GLY A 313 -57.20 12.45 -28.97
C GLY A 313 -58.09 11.71 -27.97
N ASN A 314 -58.98 12.45 -27.31
CA ASN A 314 -60.19 12.05 -26.57
C ASN A 314 -60.93 10.78 -27.09
N THR A 315 -61.38 9.88 -26.20
CA THR A 315 -62.82 9.53 -26.02
C THR A 315 -63.07 8.54 -24.86
N ASN A 316 -64.12 8.89 -24.10
CA ASN A 316 -64.73 8.23 -22.95
C ASN A 316 -65.16 6.76 -23.14
N LEU A 317 -65.30 6.01 -22.05
CA LEU A 317 -66.60 5.50 -21.56
C LEU A 317 -66.48 4.71 -20.23
N THR A 318 -67.57 4.82 -19.47
CA THR A 318 -67.82 4.62 -18.03
C THR A 318 -68.24 3.20 -17.60
N THR A 319 -67.78 2.79 -16.39
CA THR A 319 -68.37 2.02 -15.24
C THR A 319 -69.62 1.11 -15.38
N PRO A 320 -70.00 0.29 -14.35
CA PRO A 320 -69.27 -0.39 -13.24
C PRO A 320 -69.73 -1.88 -13.06
N LEU A 321 -69.17 -2.64 -12.10
CA LEU A 321 -69.89 -3.71 -11.34
C LEU A 321 -69.09 -4.13 -10.08
N THR A 322 -69.83 -4.57 -9.07
CA THR A 322 -69.64 -4.53 -7.61
C THR A 322 -68.91 -5.72 -6.93
N LYS A 323 -68.42 -5.48 -5.69
CA LYS A 323 -67.95 -6.39 -4.59
C LYS A 323 -68.93 -7.56 -4.29
N PRO A 324 -68.55 -8.69 -3.60
CA PRO A 324 -67.99 -8.72 -2.23
C PRO A 324 -66.83 -9.72 -1.93
N GLU A 325 -66.22 -9.50 -0.74
CA GLU A 325 -65.28 -10.25 0.16
C GLU A 325 -64.85 -11.71 -0.14
N ASP A 326 -63.63 -12.19 0.18
CA ASP A 326 -63.09 -12.45 1.54
C ASP A 326 -61.59 -12.91 1.52
N GLY A 327 -60.87 -12.72 2.64
CA GLY A 327 -59.64 -13.42 3.10
C GLY A 327 -58.32 -13.24 2.34
N GLN A 328 -57.17 -12.83 2.90
CA GLN A 328 -56.66 -12.88 4.27
C GLN A 328 -55.59 -11.80 4.51
N ASN A 329 -55.67 -11.20 5.71
CA ASN A 329 -54.65 -10.35 6.33
C ASN A 329 -53.34 -11.09 6.60
N THR A 330 -52.20 -10.46 6.35
CA THR A 330 -50.96 -10.75 7.10
C THR A 330 -50.93 -9.89 8.37
N VAL A 331 -50.88 -10.57 9.50
CA VAL A 331 -50.90 -10.06 10.88
C VAL A 331 -49.59 -9.28 11.18
N PRO A 332 -49.61 -8.18 11.97
CA PRO A 332 -48.38 -7.58 12.50
C PRO A 332 -47.68 -8.55 13.47
N GLU A 333 -46.43 -8.95 13.20
CA GLU A 333 -45.64 -9.82 14.09
C GLU A 333 -45.46 -9.14 15.47
N LYS A 334 -45.97 -9.79 16.52
CA LYS A 334 -45.82 -9.36 17.93
C LYS A 334 -44.34 -9.35 18.34
N THR A 335 -43.82 -8.15 18.60
CA THR A 335 -42.50 -7.91 19.21
C THR A 335 -42.68 -7.64 20.70
N ASP A 336 -41.95 -8.36 21.56
CA ASP A 336 -41.89 -8.01 22.99
C ASP A 336 -40.83 -6.91 23.18
N THR A 337 -41.04 -5.98 24.12
CA THR A 337 -40.08 -4.91 24.43
C THR A 337 -39.47 -5.10 25.81
N TYR A 338 -38.23 -4.64 25.98
CA TYR A 338 -37.51 -4.70 27.25
C TYR A 338 -36.79 -3.39 27.56
N THR A 339 -36.94 -2.89 28.79
CA THR A 339 -36.20 -1.70 29.25
C THR A 339 -34.90 -2.15 29.93
N VAL A 340 -33.76 -1.70 29.39
CA VAL A 340 -32.41 -2.04 29.88
C VAL A 340 -32.24 -1.63 31.35
N GLN A 341 -31.76 -2.54 32.18
CA GLN A 341 -31.40 -2.28 33.57
C GLN A 341 -29.88 -2.11 33.72
N LYS A 342 -29.45 -1.52 34.84
CA LYS A 342 -28.02 -1.34 35.14
C LYS A 342 -27.32 -2.70 35.24
N GLY A 343 -26.30 -2.91 34.40
CA GLY A 343 -25.54 -4.16 34.34
C GLY A 343 -25.97 -5.12 33.23
N ASP A 344 -27.02 -4.80 32.48
CA ASP A 344 -27.42 -5.60 31.32
C ASP A 344 -26.40 -5.50 30.17
N THR A 345 -26.18 -6.64 29.50
CA THR A 345 -25.42 -6.75 28.26
C THR A 345 -26.28 -7.46 27.22
N LEU A 346 -25.99 -7.27 25.93
CA LEU A 346 -26.73 -7.98 24.87
C LEU A 346 -26.66 -9.50 25.04
N LYS A 347 -25.55 -10.03 25.57
CA LYS A 347 -25.38 -11.45 25.88
C LYS A 347 -26.22 -11.90 27.07
N SER A 348 -26.28 -11.11 28.15
CA SER A 348 -27.13 -11.46 29.31
C SER A 348 -28.61 -11.41 28.96
N LEU A 349 -29.02 -10.48 28.09
CA LEU A 349 -30.38 -10.43 27.56
C LEU A 349 -30.68 -11.60 26.62
N ALA A 350 -29.73 -12.01 25.77
CA ALA A 350 -29.90 -13.19 24.93
C ALA A 350 -30.07 -14.48 25.75
N ILE A 351 -29.32 -14.64 26.85
CA ILE A 351 -29.53 -15.74 27.79
C ILE A 351 -30.94 -15.64 28.41
N LYS A 352 -31.36 -14.46 28.85
CA LYS A 352 -32.65 -14.24 29.51
C LYS A 352 -33.85 -14.56 28.60
N PHE A 353 -33.78 -14.17 27.33
CA PHE A 353 -34.92 -14.28 26.41
C PHE A 353 -34.87 -15.49 25.47
N TYR A 354 -33.67 -16.01 25.18
CA TYR A 354 -33.50 -17.11 24.23
C TYR A 354 -32.75 -18.31 24.79
N ASN A 355 -32.28 -18.24 26.06
CA ASN A 355 -31.47 -19.28 26.69
C ASN A 355 -30.18 -19.64 25.91
N ASP A 356 -29.73 -18.78 24.99
CA ASP A 356 -28.47 -18.94 24.25
C ASP A 356 -27.76 -17.57 24.12
N PRO A 357 -26.58 -17.39 24.72
CA PRO A 357 -25.82 -16.15 24.65
C PRO A 357 -25.37 -15.78 23.24
N LYS A 358 -25.30 -16.73 22.29
CA LYS A 358 -24.88 -16.48 20.89
C LYS A 358 -25.89 -15.67 20.11
N LEU A 359 -27.15 -15.65 20.55
CA LEU A 359 -28.25 -14.95 19.90
C LEU A 359 -28.32 -13.45 20.22
N TRP A 360 -27.29 -12.92 20.91
CA TRP A 360 -27.15 -11.48 21.17
C TRP A 360 -27.16 -10.63 19.89
N THR A 361 -26.71 -11.21 18.76
CA THR A 361 -26.72 -10.57 17.44
C THR A 361 -28.13 -10.27 16.93
N ILE A 362 -29.11 -11.10 17.26
CA ILE A 362 -30.52 -10.88 16.87
C ILE A 362 -31.08 -9.65 17.59
N ILE A 363 -30.78 -9.50 18.89
CA ILE A 363 -31.16 -8.32 19.67
C ILE A 363 -30.43 -7.09 19.16
N TYR A 364 -29.15 -7.21 18.81
CA TYR A 364 -28.35 -6.10 18.29
C TYR A 364 -28.90 -5.58 16.95
N GLU A 365 -29.13 -6.45 15.98
CA GLU A 365 -29.62 -6.04 14.65
C GLU A 365 -31.02 -5.39 14.73
N ALA A 366 -31.90 -5.89 15.60
CA ALA A 366 -33.23 -5.31 15.81
C ALA A 366 -33.20 -3.91 16.47
N ASN A 367 -32.08 -3.50 17.08
CA ASN A 367 -31.96 -2.27 17.86
C ASN A 367 -30.76 -1.42 17.46
N LYS A 368 -30.19 -1.65 16.28
CA LYS A 368 -28.95 -1.03 15.82
C LYS A 368 -28.98 0.50 15.81
N GLU A 369 -30.15 1.07 15.56
CA GLU A 369 -30.36 2.53 15.57
C GLU A 369 -30.35 3.11 16.99
N ASN A 370 -30.67 2.30 18.00
CA ASN A 370 -30.76 2.72 19.41
C ASN A 370 -29.50 2.38 20.24
N ILE A 371 -28.53 1.65 19.67
CA ILE A 371 -27.31 1.21 20.36
C ILE A 371 -26.10 1.97 19.80
N LYS A 372 -25.59 2.94 20.55
CA LYS A 372 -24.34 3.65 20.22
C LYS A 372 -23.15 2.98 20.89
N VAL A 373 -22.17 2.55 20.09
CA VAL A 373 -20.81 2.14 20.56
C VAL A 373 -20.82 0.99 21.57
N GLY A 374 -21.59 -0.06 21.30
CA GLY A 374 -21.49 -1.35 22.01
C GLY A 374 -21.84 -1.36 23.51
N THR A 375 -22.33 -0.25 24.06
CA THR A 375 -22.70 -0.13 25.49
C THR A 375 -24.20 0.10 25.60
N LEU A 376 -24.90 -0.74 26.39
CA LEU A 376 -26.32 -0.56 26.67
C LEU A 376 -26.51 0.50 27.76
N VAL A 377 -27.28 1.55 27.45
CA VAL A 377 -27.63 2.60 28.41
C VAL A 377 -28.86 2.16 29.22
N PRO A 378 -28.81 2.13 30.56
CA PRO A 378 -29.98 1.83 31.38
C PRO A 378 -31.14 2.79 31.08
N GLY A 379 -32.35 2.24 30.92
CA GLY A 379 -33.54 2.99 30.51
C GLY A 379 -33.85 2.96 29.02
N THR A 380 -32.92 2.48 28.16
CA THR A 380 -33.19 2.28 26.74
C THR A 380 -34.21 1.14 26.54
N VAL A 381 -35.21 1.36 25.69
CA VAL A 381 -36.18 0.32 25.31
C VAL A 381 -35.66 -0.43 24.08
N LEU A 382 -35.52 -1.75 24.22
CA LEU A 382 -35.09 -2.65 23.15
C LEU A 382 -36.26 -3.51 22.66
N LEU A 383 -36.31 -3.73 21.35
CA LEU A 383 -37.13 -4.75 20.69
C LEU A 383 -36.49 -6.13 20.91
N ILE A 384 -37.27 -7.10 21.35
CA ILE A 384 -36.86 -8.50 21.52
C ILE A 384 -37.63 -9.35 20.49
N PRO A 385 -37.02 -9.69 19.34
CA PRO A 385 -37.64 -10.54 18.34
C PRO A 385 -37.93 -11.95 18.88
N LYS A 386 -39.06 -12.57 18.53
CA LYS A 386 -39.28 -13.99 18.85
C LYS A 386 -38.53 -14.88 17.86
N GLN A 387 -37.98 -15.98 18.35
CA GLN A 387 -37.41 -17.00 17.46
C GLN A 387 -38.56 -17.78 16.80
N LYS A 388 -38.40 -18.07 15.50
CA LYS A 388 -39.37 -18.87 14.72
C LYS A 388 -39.25 -20.34 15.02
#